data_AF-A0A9D6Z0K4-F1
#
_entry.id   AF-A0A9D6Z0K4-F1
#
_cell.length_a   1.000
_cell.length_b   1.000
_cell.length_c   1.000
_cell.angle_alpha   90.00
_cell.angle_beta   90.00
_cell.angle_gamma   90.00
#
_symmetry.space_group_name_H-M   'P 1'
#
loop_
_entity.id
_entity.type
_entity.pdbx_description
1 polymer ?
#
loop_
_entity_poly.entity_id
_entity_poly.type
_entity_poly.pdbx_seq_one_letter_code
_entity_poly.pdbx_strand_id
1 'polypeptide(L)'
;MPSRRGFTLIELLVVISIIALLSSVVLSALNTARDKAKATRIARDLSEIRKALILYQADNSGAYPCFDHDWNSGDETGWSAPYFKWPTSPLGTPYHWEHSYPPAAPTTFSISVQAPTATLAGLLDQMLDRGDGANAGTIRYPNVADRLDFSGIDQTVPFNDCHI
;
A
#
# COMPACT_ATOMS: atom_id res chain seq x y z
N MET A 1 33.76 -42.71 -40.18
CA MET A 1 32.40 -42.33 -39.73
C MET A 1 32.54 -41.68 -38.36
N PRO A 2 32.15 -40.42 -38.15
CA PRO A 2 32.35 -39.76 -36.86
C PRO A 2 31.46 -40.42 -35.80
N SER A 3 32.06 -40.88 -34.71
CA SER A 3 31.34 -41.44 -33.56
C SER A 3 30.48 -40.36 -32.91
N ARG A 4 29.15 -40.52 -32.95
CA ARG A 4 28.25 -39.64 -32.18
C ARG A 4 28.46 -39.94 -30.70
N ARG A 5 28.99 -38.97 -29.95
CA ARG A 5 29.06 -39.04 -28.48
C ARG A 5 27.64 -38.86 -27.93
N GLY A 6 27.16 -39.84 -27.18
CA GLY A 6 25.88 -39.75 -26.45
C GLY A 6 26.09 -39.06 -25.10
N PHE A 7 25.08 -38.35 -24.63
CA PHE A 7 25.04 -37.81 -23.26
C PHE A 7 24.89 -38.96 -22.25
N THR A 8 25.65 -38.90 -21.16
CA THR A 8 25.48 -39.83 -20.04
C THR A 8 24.34 -39.36 -19.12
N LEU A 9 23.69 -40.31 -18.45
CA LEU A 9 22.66 -39.99 -17.44
C LEU A 9 23.21 -39.12 -16.31
N ILE A 10 24.48 -39.29 -15.96
CA ILE A 10 25.15 -38.53 -14.90
C ILE A 10 25.33 -37.07 -15.31
N GLU A 11 25.74 -36.80 -16.56
CA GLU A 11 25.87 -35.43 -17.08
C GLU A 11 24.54 -34.69 -17.05
N LEU A 12 23.44 -35.36 -17.43
CA LEU A 12 22.12 -34.75 -17.38
C LEU A 12 21.65 -34.52 -15.93
N LEU A 13 21.95 -35.46 -15.02
CA LEU A 13 21.58 -35.37 -13.61
C LEU A 13 22.30 -34.22 -12.88
N VAL A 14 23.58 -34.00 -13.17
CA VAL A 14 24.35 -32.88 -12.60
C VAL A 14 23.82 -31.53 -13.10
N VAL A 15 23.39 -31.44 -14.36
CA VAL A 15 22.87 -30.18 -14.90
C VAL A 15 21.55 -29.80 -14.25
N ILE A 16 20.60 -30.72 -14.14
CA ILE A 16 19.31 -30.42 -13.49
C ILE A 16 19.48 -30.11 -12.00
N SER A 17 20.47 -30.72 -11.32
CA SER A 17 20.73 -30.44 -9.91
C SER A 17 21.29 -29.02 -9.71
N ILE A 18 22.18 -28.57 -10.59
CA ILE A 18 22.70 -27.19 -10.57
C ILE A 18 21.58 -26.18 -10.90
N ILE A 19 20.75 -26.46 -11.93
CA ILE A 19 19.61 -25.59 -12.29
C ILE A 19 18.63 -25.49 -11.12
N ALA A 20 18.31 -26.62 -10.47
CA ALA A 20 17.41 -26.62 -9.31
C ALA A 20 17.97 -25.76 -8.17
N LEU A 21 19.26 -25.91 -7.85
CA LEU A 21 19.92 -25.12 -6.81
C LEU A 21 19.88 -23.61 -7.12
N LEU A 22 20.26 -23.20 -8.34
CA LEU A 22 20.25 -21.80 -8.75
C LEU A 22 18.83 -21.22 -8.81
N SER A 23 17.87 -21.99 -9.32
CA SER A 23 16.47 -21.58 -9.43
C SER A 23 15.83 -21.29 -8.06
N SER A 24 16.22 -22.03 -7.02
CA SER A 24 15.69 -21.82 -5.66
C SER A 24 16.04 -20.44 -5.09
N VAL A 25 17.27 -19.97 -5.31
CA VAL A 25 17.74 -18.64 -4.87
C VAL A 25 17.04 -17.53 -5.65
N VAL A 26 16.89 -17.70 -6.97
CA VAL A 26 16.19 -16.75 -7.83
C VAL A 26 14.73 -16.58 -7.43
N LEU A 27 14.04 -17.68 -7.10
CA LEU A 27 12.63 -17.63 -6.68
C LEU A 27 12.45 -16.85 -5.37
N SER A 28 13.34 -17.06 -4.40
CA SER A 28 13.33 -16.31 -3.14
C SER A 28 13.53 -14.80 -3.38
N ALA A 29 14.53 -14.45 -4.18
CA ALA A 29 14.81 -13.05 -4.52
C ALA A 29 13.65 -12.37 -5.28
N LEU A 30 12.97 -13.10 -6.17
CA LEU A 30 11.82 -12.59 -6.93
C LEU A 30 10.63 -12.26 -6.03
N ASN A 31 10.37 -13.07 -5.00
CA ASN A 31 9.28 -12.79 -4.05
C ASN A 31 9.52 -11.48 -3.29
N THR A 32 10.73 -11.26 -2.79
CA THR A 32 11.10 -9.99 -2.14
C THR A 32 11.02 -8.80 -3.11
N ALA A 33 11.45 -8.98 -4.36
CA ALA A 33 11.38 -7.91 -5.37
C ALA A 33 9.93 -7.52 -5.70
N ARG A 34 9.01 -8.49 -5.76
CA ARG A 34 7.57 -8.26 -5.97
C ARG A 34 6.95 -7.46 -4.83
N ASP A 35 7.28 -7.80 -3.59
CA ASP A 35 6.76 -7.07 -2.43
C ASP A 35 7.26 -5.62 -2.42
N LYS A 36 8.54 -5.38 -2.70
CA LYS A 36 9.07 -4.01 -2.85
C LYS A 36 8.40 -3.21 -3.97
N ALA A 37 8.09 -3.86 -5.09
CA ALA A 37 7.37 -3.22 -6.19
C ALA A 37 5.95 -2.83 -5.79
N LYS A 38 5.23 -3.70 -5.06
CA LYS A 38 3.90 -3.39 -4.50
C LYS A 38 3.98 -2.21 -3.51
N ALA A 39 4.95 -2.23 -2.61
CA ALA A 39 5.16 -1.16 -1.62
C ALA A 39 5.39 0.20 -2.30
N THR A 40 6.25 0.22 -3.32
CA THR A 40 6.55 1.43 -4.10
C THR A 40 5.31 1.98 -4.81
N ARG A 41 4.48 1.10 -5.38
CA ARG A 41 3.23 1.52 -6.01
C ARG A 41 2.25 2.10 -5.00
N ILE A 42 2.07 1.45 -3.85
CA ILE A 42 1.21 1.96 -2.77
C ILE A 42 1.68 3.33 -2.28
N ALA A 43 2.99 3.51 -2.07
CA ALA A 43 3.56 4.80 -1.67
C ALA A 43 3.28 5.91 -2.70
N ARG A 44 3.36 5.59 -3.99
CA ARG A 44 3.02 6.52 -5.07
C ARG A 44 1.52 6.88 -5.05
N ASP A 45 0.65 5.87 -4.95
CA ASP A 45 -0.80 6.06 -4.95
C ASP A 45 -1.21 6.98 -3.77
N LEU A 46 -0.64 6.77 -2.58
CA LEU A 46 -0.85 7.65 -1.41
C LEU A 46 -0.35 9.09 -1.63
N SER A 47 0.76 9.27 -2.35
CA SER A 47 1.26 10.61 -2.71
C SER A 47 0.33 11.33 -3.68
N GLU A 48 -0.30 10.61 -4.61
CA GLU A 48 -1.30 11.17 -5.52
C GLU A 48 -2.57 11.58 -4.76
N ILE A 49 -3.05 10.73 -3.83
CA ILE A 49 -4.21 11.07 -2.97
C ILE A 49 -3.90 12.28 -2.08
N ARG A 50 -2.69 12.37 -1.50
CA ARG A 50 -2.24 13.54 -0.73
C ARG A 50 -2.37 14.83 -1.53
N LYS A 51 -1.95 14.83 -2.80
CA LYS A 51 -2.04 16.02 -3.66
C LYS A 51 -3.49 16.39 -3.92
N ALA A 52 -4.36 15.41 -4.16
CA ALA A 52 -5.78 15.65 -4.34
C ALA A 52 -6.44 16.28 -3.11
N LEU A 53 -6.06 15.84 -1.90
CA LEU A 53 -6.55 16.43 -0.65
C LEU A 53 -6.09 17.88 -0.45
N ILE A 54 -4.85 18.19 -0.81
CA ILE A 54 -4.34 19.57 -0.75
C ILE A 54 -5.11 20.47 -1.73
N LEU A 55 -5.43 19.97 -2.93
CA LEU A 55 -6.24 20.71 -3.90
C LEU A 55 -7.67 20.91 -3.38
N TYR A 56 -8.30 19.86 -2.84
CA TYR A 56 -9.62 19.97 -2.20
C TYR A 56 -9.61 21.01 -1.09
N GLN A 57 -8.60 20.97 -0.22
CA GLN A 57 -8.46 21.90 0.90
C GLN A 57 -8.34 23.36 0.42
N ALA A 58 -7.56 23.58 -0.65
CA ALA A 58 -7.40 24.91 -1.25
C ALA A 58 -8.73 25.47 -1.79
N ASP A 59 -9.56 24.61 -2.38
CA ASP A 59 -10.86 25.00 -2.95
C ASP A 59 -11.96 25.11 -1.88
N ASN A 60 -11.83 24.42 -0.74
CA ASN A 60 -12.85 24.34 0.32
C ASN A 60 -12.47 25.06 1.61
N SER A 61 -11.84 26.24 1.49
CA SER A 61 -11.55 27.13 2.65
C SER A 61 -10.76 26.47 3.79
N GLY A 62 -9.85 25.54 3.47
CA GLY A 62 -9.05 24.85 4.49
C GLY A 62 -9.70 23.58 5.06
N ALA A 63 -10.94 23.26 4.67
CA ALA A 63 -11.65 22.07 5.13
C ALA A 63 -11.20 20.82 4.37
N TYR A 64 -11.22 19.69 5.09
CA TYR A 64 -11.03 18.36 4.52
C TYR A 64 -12.38 17.67 4.30
N PRO A 65 -12.44 16.70 3.38
CA PRO A 65 -13.69 16.02 3.05
C PRO A 65 -14.15 15.10 4.20
N CYS A 66 -15.45 15.16 4.53
CA CYS A 66 -16.04 14.35 5.61
C CYS A 66 -16.15 12.85 5.23
N PHE A 67 -16.57 12.56 3.99
CA PHE A 67 -16.89 11.22 3.52
C PHE A 67 -16.57 11.08 2.03
N ASP A 68 -15.99 9.95 1.62
CA ASP A 68 -16.16 9.43 0.27
C ASP A 68 -17.07 8.20 0.39
N HIS A 69 -18.21 8.20 -0.29
CA HIS A 69 -19.23 7.18 -0.08
C HIS A 69 -19.04 6.03 -1.06
N ASP A 70 -18.56 4.88 -0.56
CA ASP A 70 -19.22 3.57 -0.59
C ASP A 70 -18.16 2.46 -0.49
N TRP A 71 -18.10 1.79 0.68
CA TRP A 71 -17.16 0.71 0.99
C TRP A 71 -17.21 -0.45 -0.03
N ASN A 72 -18.31 -0.59 -0.77
CA ASN A 72 -18.59 -1.77 -1.60
C ASN A 72 -18.54 -1.54 -3.11
N SER A 73 -18.58 -0.31 -3.61
CA SER A 73 -18.78 -0.06 -5.06
C SER A 73 -17.48 0.22 -5.82
N GLY A 74 -16.45 0.75 -5.16
CA GLY A 74 -15.24 1.24 -5.85
C GLY A 74 -15.47 2.44 -6.79
N ASP A 75 -16.73 2.90 -6.86
CA ASP A 75 -17.17 4.10 -7.57
C ASP A 75 -17.34 5.20 -6.52
N GLU A 76 -16.22 5.73 -6.06
CA GLU A 76 -16.17 6.84 -5.12
C GLU A 76 -16.39 8.15 -5.91
N THR A 77 -17.66 8.54 -6.06
CA THR A 77 -18.07 9.80 -6.71
C THR A 77 -18.34 10.92 -5.70
N GLY A 78 -17.74 10.88 -4.51
CA GLY A 78 -17.87 11.92 -3.49
C GLY A 78 -16.93 13.10 -3.76
N TRP A 79 -16.15 13.48 -2.74
CA TRP A 79 -15.24 14.62 -2.82
C TRP A 79 -14.09 14.43 -3.82
N SER A 80 -13.74 13.17 -4.13
CA SER A 80 -12.61 12.83 -4.97
C SER A 80 -12.77 13.34 -6.40
N ALA A 81 -14.00 13.45 -6.92
CA ALA A 81 -14.29 14.19 -8.14
C ALA A 81 -14.43 15.69 -7.83
N PRO A 82 -13.74 16.61 -8.55
CA PRO A 82 -12.97 16.43 -9.78
C PRO A 82 -11.45 16.22 -9.60
N TYR A 83 -10.95 16.08 -8.38
CA TYR A 83 -9.51 16.16 -8.07
C TYR A 83 -8.71 14.93 -8.49
N PHE A 84 -9.26 13.73 -8.37
CA PHE A 84 -8.61 12.49 -8.80
C PHE A 84 -9.60 11.33 -8.96
N LYS A 85 -9.11 10.24 -9.55
CA LYS A 85 -9.80 8.96 -9.57
C LYS A 85 -9.06 7.98 -8.67
N TRP A 86 -9.79 7.26 -7.83
CA TRP A 86 -9.19 6.29 -6.92
C TRP A 86 -8.39 5.21 -7.67
N PRO A 87 -7.11 5.01 -7.32
CA PRO A 87 -6.31 3.94 -7.88
C PRO A 87 -6.71 2.60 -7.27
N THR A 88 -6.69 1.53 -8.07
CA THR A 88 -6.77 0.16 -7.54
C THR A 88 -5.42 -0.24 -6.96
N SER A 89 -5.41 -0.66 -5.70
CA SER A 89 -4.17 -1.06 -5.04
C SER A 89 -3.56 -2.32 -5.70
N PRO A 90 -2.24 -2.54 -5.55
CA PRO A 90 -1.58 -3.77 -6.01
C PRO A 90 -2.06 -5.05 -5.30
N LEU A 91 -2.88 -4.92 -4.27
CA LEU A 91 -3.45 -6.03 -3.48
C LEU A 91 -4.80 -6.49 -4.03
N GLY A 92 -5.35 -5.79 -5.03
CA GLY A 92 -6.64 -6.11 -5.64
C GLY A 92 -7.84 -5.55 -4.88
N THR A 93 -7.61 -4.84 -3.77
CA THR A 93 -8.63 -4.12 -3.01
C THR A 93 -8.52 -2.61 -3.27
N PRO A 94 -9.63 -1.86 -3.20
CA PRO A 94 -9.57 -0.41 -3.23
C PRO A 94 -8.89 0.14 -1.96
N TYR A 95 -8.46 1.41 -2.04
CA TYR A 95 -8.17 2.19 -0.84
C TYR A 95 -9.49 2.64 -0.22
N HIS A 96 -9.51 2.85 1.08
CA HIS A 96 -10.70 3.33 1.79
C HIS A 96 -10.37 4.62 2.53
N TRP A 97 -11.18 5.65 2.32
CA TRP A 97 -11.14 6.86 3.13
C TRP A 97 -11.98 6.67 4.40
N GLU A 98 -11.36 6.75 5.58
CA GLU A 98 -12.09 6.72 6.86
C GLU A 98 -11.86 8.02 7.63
N HIS A 99 -12.95 8.57 8.15
CA HIS A 99 -12.90 9.58 9.21
C HIS A 99 -13.04 8.86 10.56
N SER A 100 -12.16 9.15 11.51
CA SER A 100 -12.36 8.74 12.90
C SER A 100 -12.76 9.97 13.71
N TYR A 101 -13.95 9.92 14.33
CA TYR A 101 -14.43 10.91 15.30
C TYR A 101 -14.31 10.35 16.72
N PRO A 102 -13.11 10.35 17.34
CA PRO A 102 -13.00 10.03 18.75
C PRO A 102 -13.56 11.19 19.60
N PRO A 103 -14.38 10.92 20.64
CA PRO A 103 -15.00 11.95 21.47
C PRO A 103 -14.03 12.78 22.33
N ALA A 104 -12.73 12.46 22.32
CA ALA A 104 -11.71 13.06 23.19
C ALA A 104 -10.37 13.34 22.49
N ALA A 105 -10.29 13.23 21.17
CA ALA A 105 -9.06 13.50 20.41
C ALA A 105 -9.38 14.34 19.16
N PRO A 106 -8.39 15.05 18.58
CA PRO A 106 -8.60 15.70 17.29
C PRO A 106 -9.07 14.66 16.27
N THR A 107 -10.06 15.02 15.47
CA THR A 107 -10.54 14.20 14.36
C THR A 107 -9.39 13.93 13.41
N THR A 108 -9.06 12.66 13.24
CA THR A 108 -8.02 12.20 12.32
C THR A 108 -8.69 11.52 11.15
N PHE A 109 -8.31 11.88 9.93
CA PHE A 109 -8.60 11.06 8.76
C PHE A 109 -7.47 10.05 8.55
N SER A 110 -7.84 8.87 8.09
CA SER A 110 -6.91 7.84 7.63
C SER A 110 -7.33 7.35 6.25
N ILE A 111 -6.36 7.16 5.38
CA ILE A 111 -6.55 6.31 4.21
C ILE A 111 -6.19 4.91 4.67
N SER A 112 -6.97 3.92 4.31
CA SER A 112 -6.65 2.54 4.64
C SER A 112 -6.60 1.66 3.40
N VAL A 113 -5.87 0.56 3.51
CA VAL A 113 -5.85 -0.50 2.51
C VAL A 113 -5.93 -1.83 3.24
N GLN A 114 -6.60 -2.81 2.64
CA GLN A 114 -6.59 -4.19 3.14
C GLN A 114 -5.15 -4.62 3.43
N ALA A 115 -4.93 -5.23 4.60
CA ALA A 115 -3.57 -5.45 5.08
C ALA A 115 -2.79 -6.30 4.10
N PRO A 116 -1.62 -5.81 3.70
CA PRO A 116 -0.63 -6.65 3.09
C PRO A 116 -0.10 -7.67 4.10
N THR A 117 0.56 -8.72 3.60
CA THR A 117 1.33 -9.65 4.44
C THR A 117 2.25 -8.87 5.39
N ALA A 118 2.54 -9.43 6.58
CA ALA A 118 3.40 -8.78 7.58
C ALA A 118 4.75 -8.26 7.01
N THR A 119 5.29 -8.93 6.00
CA THR A 119 6.50 -8.52 5.27
C THR A 119 6.32 -7.21 4.49
N LEU A 120 5.22 -7.08 3.75
CA LEU A 120 4.93 -5.90 2.93
C LEU A 120 4.46 -4.74 3.82
N ALA A 121 3.75 -5.02 4.92
CA ALA A 121 3.42 -4.00 5.92
C ALA A 121 4.68 -3.36 6.53
N GLY A 122 5.65 -4.18 6.96
CA GLY A 122 6.93 -3.68 7.47
C GLY A 122 7.76 -2.92 6.42
N LEU A 123 7.70 -3.32 5.14
CA LEU A 123 8.34 -2.57 4.06
C LEU A 123 7.70 -1.21 3.85
N LEU A 124 6.37 -1.13 3.89
CA LEU A 124 5.65 0.15 3.78
C LEU A 124 5.97 1.08 4.94
N ASP A 125 6.01 0.54 6.16
CA ASP A 125 6.41 1.26 7.37
C ASP A 125 7.83 1.84 7.24
N GLN A 126 8.80 1.04 6.78
CA GLN A 126 10.16 1.54 6.53
C GLN A 126 10.24 2.60 5.42
N MET A 127 9.39 2.49 4.39
CA MET A 127 9.40 3.42 3.25
C MET A 127 8.71 4.75 3.57
N LEU A 128 7.67 4.74 4.40
CA LEU A 128 6.78 5.88 4.62
C LEU A 128 6.89 6.47 6.02
N ASP A 129 7.30 5.68 7.03
CA ASP A 129 7.25 6.07 8.44
C ASP A 129 8.38 5.47 9.30
N ARG A 130 9.63 5.82 8.99
CA ARG A 130 10.87 5.52 9.76
C ARG A 130 11.13 4.05 10.18
N GLY A 131 10.21 3.11 9.96
CA GLY A 131 10.30 1.71 10.37
C GLY A 131 10.22 1.47 11.88
N ASP A 132 9.62 2.36 12.68
CA ASP A 132 9.55 2.22 14.14
C ASP A 132 8.41 1.34 14.64
N GLY A 133 7.50 0.95 13.74
CA GLY A 133 6.51 -0.07 13.99
C GLY A 133 5.14 0.46 14.44
N ALA A 134 4.16 -0.28 13.96
CA ALA A 134 2.71 -0.22 13.94
C ALA A 134 1.82 0.67 14.84
N ASN A 135 2.30 1.27 15.92
CA ASN A 135 1.44 1.88 16.93
C ASN A 135 1.77 3.33 17.28
N ALA A 136 2.75 3.94 16.60
CA ALA A 136 3.07 5.35 16.74
C ALA A 136 3.55 5.89 15.39
N GLY A 137 2.98 7.00 14.91
CA GLY A 137 3.38 7.62 13.66
C GLY A 137 2.24 7.90 12.67
N THR A 138 2.63 8.10 11.41
CA THR A 138 1.78 8.30 10.23
C THR A 138 1.18 6.97 9.74
N ILE A 139 1.75 5.82 10.09
CA ILE A 139 1.16 4.48 9.81
C ILE A 139 0.67 3.83 11.11
N ARG A 140 -0.57 3.34 11.11
CA ARG A 140 -1.18 2.63 12.23
C ARG A 140 -1.74 1.30 11.77
N TYR A 141 -1.62 0.29 12.63
CA TYR A 141 -2.19 -1.04 12.42
C TYR A 141 -3.34 -1.16 13.40
N PRO A 142 -4.57 -0.78 13.02
CA PRO A 142 -5.71 -0.92 13.92
C PRO A 142 -5.92 -2.40 14.27
N ASN A 143 -6.42 -2.68 15.48
CA ASN A 143 -6.72 -4.04 15.98
C ASN A 143 -7.86 -4.75 15.22
N VAL A 144 -8.30 -4.22 14.07
CA VAL A 144 -9.17 -4.89 13.11
C VAL A 144 -8.26 -5.72 12.21
N ALA A 145 -8.42 -7.04 12.27
CA ALA A 145 -7.59 -7.98 11.53
C ALA A 145 -7.51 -7.56 10.05
N ASP A 146 -6.28 -7.48 9.56
CA ASP A 146 -5.95 -7.23 8.17
C ASP A 146 -6.33 -5.84 7.61
N ARG A 147 -5.99 -4.75 8.30
CA ARG A 147 -6.06 -3.39 7.75
C ARG A 147 -4.81 -2.55 8.10
N LEU A 148 -4.31 -1.76 7.15
CA LEU A 148 -3.29 -0.73 7.38
C LEU A 148 -3.89 0.65 7.20
N ASP A 149 -3.65 1.54 8.17
CA ASP A 149 -4.10 2.92 8.17
C ASP A 149 -2.93 3.88 7.99
N PHE A 150 -3.05 4.77 7.02
CA PHE A 150 -2.17 5.91 6.77
C PHE A 150 -2.83 7.16 7.35
N SER A 151 -2.48 7.49 8.59
CA SER A 151 -2.99 8.64 9.35
C SER A 151 -2.09 9.87 9.18
N GLY A 152 -2.68 11.06 9.01
CA GLY A 152 -1.94 12.31 9.21
C GLY A 152 -1.10 12.76 8.02
N ILE A 153 -1.75 12.96 6.87
CA ILE A 153 -1.10 13.59 5.71
C ILE A 153 -0.74 15.07 6.01
N ASP A 154 -1.35 15.68 7.03
CA ASP A 154 -0.82 16.88 7.70
C ASP A 154 -1.36 16.97 9.14
N GLN A 155 -0.50 16.79 10.14
CA GLN A 155 -0.87 16.93 11.56
C GLN A 155 -0.90 18.40 12.04
N THR A 156 -0.63 19.37 11.16
CA THR A 156 -0.50 20.78 11.56
C THR A 156 -1.79 21.59 11.46
N VAL A 157 -2.86 21.04 10.88
CA VAL A 157 -4.13 21.76 10.72
C VAL A 157 -5.14 21.24 11.74
N PRO A 158 -5.44 21.99 12.82
CA PRO A 158 -6.50 21.63 13.75
C PRO A 158 -7.84 21.64 13.02
N PHE A 159 -8.55 20.53 13.12
CA PHE A 159 -9.78 20.25 12.41
C PHE A 159 -10.98 20.66 13.26
N ASN A 160 -11.64 21.76 12.90
CA ASN A 160 -12.90 22.14 13.54
C ASN A 160 -14.12 21.97 12.62
N ASP A 161 -13.96 21.86 11.30
CA ASP A 161 -15.10 21.80 10.38
C ASP A 161 -14.79 20.86 9.22
N CYS A 162 -15.38 19.66 9.24
CA CYS A 162 -15.64 18.91 8.03
C CYS A 162 -16.94 19.49 7.45
N HIS A 163 -16.91 19.99 6.21
CA HIS A 163 -18.10 20.50 5.53
C HIS A 163 -18.62 19.46 4.55
N ILE A 164 -19.95 19.23 4.59
CA ILE A 164 -20.72 18.44 3.60
C ILE A 164 -21.07 19.34 2.43
#